data_AF-A0A527VPC5-F1
#
_entry.id   AF-A0A527VPC5-F1
#
_cell.length_a   1.000
_cell.length_b   1.000
_cell.length_c   1.000
_cell.angle_alpha   90.00
_cell.angle_beta   90.00
_cell.angle_gamma   90.00
#
_symmetry.space_group_name_H-M   'P 1'
#
loop_
_entity.id
_entity.type
_entity.pdbx_description
1 polymer ?
#
loop_
_entity_poly.entity_id
_entity_poly.type
_entity_poly.pdbx_seq_one_letter_code
_entity_poly.pdbx_strand_id
1 'polypeptide(L)' 'MSLPAEADPVKVWTTGAYSFSDELGGFRITGVSGIGTKEDPLVIKEELNTATPVTLTIRATKPIEPFGKAGEVANGVM' A
#
# COMPACT_ATOMS: atom_id res chain seq x y z
N MET A 1 -3.78 -25.15 -26.93
CA MET A 1 -2.65 -24.64 -26.13
C MET A 1 -3.16 -23.42 -25.36
N SER A 2 -3.55 -23.58 -24.10
CA SER A 2 -3.85 -22.41 -23.25
C SER A 2 -2.53 -21.85 -22.76
N LEU A 3 -2.27 -20.57 -23.02
CA LEU A 3 -1.16 -19.87 -22.40
C LEU A 3 -1.48 -19.75 -20.90
N PRO A 4 -0.52 -20.00 -19.99
CA PRO A 4 -0.73 -19.66 -18.59
C PRO A 4 -1.02 -18.16 -18.54
N ALA A 5 -2.07 -17.78 -17.80
CA ALA A 5 -2.28 -16.39 -17.45
C ALA A 5 -1.11 -15.98 -16.56
N GLU A 6 -0.08 -15.39 -17.17
CA GLU A 6 1.01 -14.76 -16.45
C GLU A 6 0.35 -13.58 -15.74
N ALA A 7 0.01 -13.77 -14.46
CA ALA A 7 -0.57 -12.72 -13.65
C ALA A 7 0.40 -11.55 -13.73
N ASP A 8 -0.03 -10.44 -14.34
CA ASP A 8 0.76 -9.23 -14.40
C ASP A 8 1.33 -8.97 -13.01
N PRO A 9 2.65 -8.72 -12.88
CA PRO A 9 3.26 -8.53 -11.58
C PRO A 9 2.50 -7.42 -10.86
N VAL A 10 1.79 -7.82 -9.79
CA VAL A 10 1.01 -6.90 -8.96
C VAL A 10 1.93 -5.76 -8.58
N LYS A 11 1.59 -4.54 -9.01
CA LYS A 11 2.43 -3.39 -8.77
C LYS A 11 2.35 -3.03 -7.29
N VAL A 12 3.32 -3.49 -6.52
CA VAL A 12 3.42 -3.18 -5.09
C VAL A 12 4.09 -1.82 -4.92
N TRP A 13 3.40 -0.91 -4.24
CA TRP A 13 3.92 0.40 -3.89
C TRP A 13 4.38 0.39 -2.43
N THR A 14 5.63 0.76 -2.17
CA THR A 14 6.20 0.68 -0.81
C THR A 14 6.64 2.06 -0.34
N THR A 15 6.25 2.43 0.88
CA THR A 15 6.76 3.63 1.57
C THR A 15 6.70 3.48 3.08
N GLY A 16 7.64 4.07 3.80
CA GLY A 16 7.78 3.88 5.24
C GLY A 16 7.95 2.41 5.62
N ALA A 17 7.04 1.91 6.46
CA ALA A 17 7.00 0.52 6.92
C ALA A 17 5.87 -0.31 6.28
N TYR A 18 5.24 0.19 5.20
CA TYR A 18 4.05 -0.41 4.60
C TYR A 18 4.18 -0.58 3.10
N SER A 19 3.43 -1.54 2.57
CA SER A 19 3.16 -1.70 1.14
C SER A 19 1.67 -1.56 0.85
N PHE A 20 1.38 -1.03 -0.34
CA PHE A 20 0.06 -0.70 -0.84
C PHE A 20 -0.14 -1.38 -2.19
N SER A 21 -1.31 -1.97 -2.38
CA SER A 21 -1.62 -2.74 -3.58
C SER A 21 -3.06 -2.53 -4.03
N ASP A 22 -3.21 -2.34 -5.34
CA ASP A 22 -4.48 -2.32 -6.08
C ASP A 22 -4.81 -3.70 -6.69
N GLU A 23 -4.27 -4.79 -6.12
CA GLU A 23 -4.39 -6.17 -6.64
C GLU A 23 -5.84 -6.67 -6.84
N LEU A 24 -6.80 -6.14 -6.08
CA LEU A 24 -8.22 -6.49 -6.20
C LEU A 24 -8.96 -5.65 -7.26
N GLY A 25 -8.27 -4.69 -7.87
CA GLY A 25 -8.76 -3.90 -9.00
C GLY A 25 -9.81 -2.85 -8.66
N GLY A 26 -10.23 -2.13 -9.70
CA GLY A 26 -11.26 -1.08 -9.63
C GLY A 26 -10.74 0.34 -9.38
N PHE A 27 -9.47 0.48 -9.03
CA PHE A 27 -8.76 1.76 -8.93
C PHE A 27 -7.30 1.55 -9.32
N ARG A 28 -6.55 2.64 -9.48
CA ARG A 28 -5.11 2.58 -9.74
C ARG A 28 -4.35 3.44 -8.76
N ILE A 29 -3.30 2.90 -8.16
CA ILE A 29 -2.37 3.70 -7.37
C ILE A 29 -1.44 4.46 -8.33
N THR A 30 -1.31 5.76 -8.15
CA THR A 30 -0.46 6.65 -8.96
C THR A 30 0.76 7.18 -8.20
N GLY A 31 0.76 7.08 -6.87
CA GLY A 31 1.93 7.40 -6.05
C GLY A 31 1.73 7.10 -4.58
N VAL A 32 2.83 6.86 -3.88
CA VAL A 32 2.88 6.72 -2.42
C VAL A 32 4.04 7.54 -1.86
N SER A 33 3.86 8.11 -0.68
CA SER A 33 4.90 8.90 0.00
C SER A 33 4.73 8.91 1.52
N GLY A 34 5.77 9.37 2.21
CA GLY A 34 5.79 9.57 3.65
C GLY A 34 6.26 8.34 4.43
N ILE A 35 6.70 8.56 5.67
CA ILE A 35 7.23 7.50 6.55
C ILE A 35 6.26 7.08 7.66
N GLY A 36 5.14 7.76 7.82
CA GLY A 36 4.10 7.42 8.81
C GLY A 36 4.29 8.09 10.17
N THR A 37 4.89 9.29 10.21
CA THR A 37 4.87 10.14 11.41
C THR A 37 3.76 11.18 11.33
N LYS A 38 3.54 11.91 12.43
CA LYS A 38 2.64 13.07 12.43
C LYS A 38 3.11 14.19 11.48
N GLU A 39 4.42 14.38 11.37
CA GLU A 39 5.03 15.43 10.53
C GLU A 39 5.19 15.00 9.07
N ASP A 40 5.32 13.69 8.83
CA ASP A 40 5.42 13.07 7.50
C ASP A 40 4.48 11.84 7.41
N PRO A 41 3.16 12.09 7.24
CA PRO A 41 2.15 11.04 7.21
C PRO A 41 2.23 10.22 5.93
N LEU A 42 1.71 8.99 5.98
CA LEU A 42 1.56 8.17 4.77
C LEU A 42 0.49 8.80 3.86
N VAL A 43 0.88 9.11 2.62
CA VAL A 43 -0.01 9.67 1.60
C VAL A 43 -0.05 8.73 0.40
N ILE A 44 -1.26 8.38 -0.01
CA ILE A 44 -1.54 7.51 -1.16
C ILE A 44 -2.31 8.35 -2.17
N LYS A 45 -1.87 8.32 -3.43
CA LYS A 45 -2.57 8.95 -4.56
C LYS A 45 -3.19 7.88 -5.41
N GLU A 46 -4.49 7.99 -5.63
CA GLU A 46 -5.32 6.97 -6.27
C GLU A 46 -6.17 7.61 -7.37
N GLU A 47 -6.38 6.86 -8.44
CA GLU A 47 -7.30 7.21 -9.52
C GLU A 47 -8.46 6.20 -9.53
N LEU A 48 -9.67 6.70 -9.29
CA LEU A 48 -10.90 5.92 -9.32
C LEU A 48 -11.67 6.23 -10.60
N ASN A 49 -11.84 5.21 -11.44
CA ASN A 49 -12.54 5.32 -12.72
C ASN A 49 -13.99 4.78 -12.67
N THR A 50 -14.46 4.37 -11.49
CA THR A 50 -15.79 3.75 -11.28
C THR A 50 -16.37 4.16 -9.93
N ALA A 51 -17.70 4.13 -9.82
CA ALA A 51 -18.43 4.34 -8.56
C ALA A 51 -18.69 3.02 -7.79
N THR A 52 -18.28 1.88 -8.33
CA THR A 52 -18.38 0.59 -7.65
C THR A 52 -17.40 0.54 -6.47
N PRO A 53 -17.74 -0.13 -5.35
CA PRO A 53 -16.80 -0.35 -4.27
C PRO A 53 -15.51 -1.03 -4.73
N VAL A 54 -14.39 -0.64 -4.14
CA VAL A 54 -13.04 -1.16 -4.43
C VAL A 54 -12.30 -1.46 -3.13
N THR A 55 -11.24 -2.26 -3.21
CA THR A 55 -10.46 -2.67 -2.03
C THR A 55 -8.99 -2.34 -2.19
N LEU A 56 -8.46 -1.51 -1.28
CA LEU A 56 -7.04 -1.27 -1.11
C LEU A 56 -6.45 -2.25 -0.10
N THR A 57 -5.37 -2.94 -0.47
CA THR A 57 -4.64 -3.81 0.46
C THR A 57 -3.39 -3.11 0.99
N ILE A 58 -3.30 -3.00 2.31
CA ILE A 58 -2.15 -2.42 3.02
C ILE A 58 -1.49 -3.52 3.85
N ARG A 59 -0.17 -3.70 3.70
CA ARG A 59 0.58 -4.71 4.46
C ARG A 59 1.77 -4.07 5.15
N ALA A 60 2.04 -4.44 6.39
CA ALA A 60 3.30 -4.09 7.04
C ALA A 60 4.43 -4.86 6.35
N THR A 61 5.49 -4.16 5.95
CA THR A 61 6.70 -4.76 5.35
C THR A 61 7.85 -4.88 6.34
N LYS A 62 7.68 -4.27 7.52
CA LYS A 62 8.63 -4.28 8.63
C LYS A 62 7.95 -4.83 9.90
N PRO A 63 8.73 -5.27 10.90
CA PRO A 63 8.18 -5.69 12.18
C PRO A 63 7.21 -4.64 12.75
N ILE A 64 6.14 -5.12 13.37
CA ILE A 64 5.17 -4.26 14.04
C ILE A 64 5.68 -4.02 15.45
N GLU A 65 6.06 -2.78 15.74
CA GLU A 65 6.55 -2.37 17.07
C GLU A 65 5.72 -1.16 17.53
N PRO A 66 4.84 -1.30 18.53
CA PRO A 66 3.94 -0.20 18.95
C PRO A 66 4.66 1.11 19.30
N PHE A 67 5.89 1.01 19.83
CA PHE A 67 6.73 2.12 20.28
C PHE A 67 8.02 2.29 19.46
N GLY A 68 8.10 1.64 18.29
CA GLY A 68 9.28 1.71 17.44
C GLY A 68 9.45 3.06 16.73
N LYS A 69 10.60 3.26 16.08
CA LYS A 69 10.87 4.45 15.28
C LYS A 69 10.16 4.36 13.93
N ALA A 70 9.38 5.40 13.59
CA ALA A 70 8.67 5.46 12.31
C ALA A 70 9.63 5.37 11.13
N GLY A 71 9.22 4.64 10.08
CA GLY A 71 10.05 4.35 8.93
C GLY A 71 11.01 3.18 9.11
N GLU A 72 11.47 2.84 10.32
CA GLU A 72 12.26 1.62 10.59
C GLU A 72 11.38 0.42 10.91
N VAL A 73 10.19 0.66 11.44
CA VAL A 73 9.20 -0.34 11.84
C VAL A 73 7.79 0.18 11.65
N ALA A 74 6.83 -0.74 11.56
CA ALA A 74 5.41 -0.39 11.48
C ALA A 74 4.92 -0.07 12.90
N ASN A 75 4.69 1.21 13.18
CA ASN A 75 4.32 1.69 14.52
C ASN A 75 2.95 2.40 14.47
N GLY A 76 2.34 2.59 15.64
CA GLY A 76 0.98 3.06 15.79
C GLY A 76 0.08 1.92 16.24
N VAL A 77 -0.35 1.99 17.50
CA VAL A 77 -1.40 1.16 18.07
C VAL A 77 -2.67 1.99 18.19
N MET A 78 -3.80 1.33 17.91
CA MET A 78 -5.16 1.84 18.11
C MET A 78 -5.41 2.21 19.57
#